data_AF-A0A7X9P3F9-F1
#
_entry.id   AF-A0A7X9P3F9-F1
#
_cell.length_a   1.000
_cell.length_b   1.000
_cell.length_c   1.000
_cell.angle_alpha   90.00
_cell.angle_beta   90.00
_cell.angle_gamma   90.00
#
_symmetry.space_group_name_H-M   'P 1'
#
loop_
_entity.id
_entity.type
_entity.pdbx_description
1 polymer ?
#
loop_
_entity_poly.entity_id
_entity_poly.type
_entity_poly.pdbx_seq_one_letter_code
_entity_poly.pdbx_strand_id
1 'polypeptide(L)'
;MSIYHSLFDLMLGKWMLFHNKNYPSGKILKITTAWIDYLNTYQLSITIQQTEQESTLVRIPLEYDSEDYYIKLLRGSLGVLFDSKEELDEELVSQH
;
A
#
# COMPACT_ATOMS: atom_id res chain seq x y z
N MET A 1 -21.68 -8.39 9.78
CA MET A 1 -21.59 -6.96 9.46
C MET A 1 -20.15 -6.55 9.73
N SER A 2 -19.39 -6.16 8.70
CA SER A 2 -17.98 -5.81 8.87
C SER A 2 -17.87 -4.41 9.49
N ILE A 3 -17.07 -4.28 10.55
CA ILE A 3 -16.77 -2.99 11.19
C ILE A 3 -15.38 -2.59 10.71
N TYR A 4 -15.26 -1.38 10.16
CA TYR A 4 -14.01 -0.80 9.71
C TYR A 4 -13.63 0.33 10.67
N HIS A 5 -12.41 0.30 11.20
CA HIS A 5 -11.90 1.26 12.18
C HIS A 5 -11.00 2.32 11.56
N SER A 6 -10.54 2.10 10.32
CA SER A 6 -9.68 3.00 9.56
C SER A 6 -9.88 2.86 8.06
N LEU A 7 -9.41 3.84 7.29
CA LEU A 7 -9.32 3.72 5.82
C LEU A 7 -8.44 2.54 5.40
N PHE A 8 -7.47 2.13 6.22
CA PHE A 8 -6.64 0.97 5.95
C PHE A 8 -7.44 -0.32 5.96
N ASP A 9 -8.44 -0.44 6.82
CA ASP A 9 -9.30 -1.63 6.89
C ASP A 9 -10.13 -1.81 5.62
N LEU A 10 -10.49 -0.71 4.94
CA LEU A 10 -11.19 -0.76 3.64
C LEU A 10 -10.30 -1.26 2.50
N MET A 11 -8.97 -1.12 2.63
CA MET A 11 -8.00 -1.56 1.64
C MET A 11 -7.57 -3.02 1.85
N LEU A 12 -7.82 -3.60 3.03
CA LEU A 12 -7.44 -4.99 3.30
C LEU A 12 -8.19 -5.94 2.34
N GLY A 13 -7.45 -6.89 1.78
CA GLY A 13 -7.96 -7.87 0.83
C GLY A 13 -8.13 -7.37 -0.61
N LYS A 14 -7.96 -6.06 -0.85
CA LYS A 14 -7.89 -5.50 -2.21
C LYS A 14 -6.58 -5.87 -2.90
N TRP A 15 -6.58 -5.84 -4.22
CA TRP A 15 -5.38 -6.01 -5.03
C TRP A 15 -4.79 -4.64 -5.36
N MET A 16 -3.47 -4.51 -5.31
CA MET A 16 -2.80 -3.24 -5.51
C MET A 16 -1.76 -3.36 -6.63
N LEU A 17 -1.80 -2.40 -7.55
CA LEU A 17 -0.73 -2.12 -8.52
C LEU A 17 -0.05 -0.82 -8.11
N PHE A 18 1.21 -0.88 -7.69
CA PHE A 18 1.97 0.32 -7.36
C PHE A 18 2.39 1.06 -8.63
N HIS A 19 2.36 2.40 -8.60
CA HIS A 19 2.90 3.20 -9.69
C HIS A 19 4.44 3.10 -9.79
N ASN A 20 5.10 2.89 -8.66
CA ASN A 20 6.53 2.59 -8.65
C ASN A 20 6.75 1.13 -9.03
N LYS A 21 7.29 0.89 -10.23
CA LYS A 21 7.57 -0.45 -10.78
C LYS A 21 8.53 -1.30 -9.95
N ASN A 22 9.27 -0.69 -9.01
CA ASN A 22 10.13 -1.42 -8.08
C ASN A 22 9.35 -2.11 -6.95
N TYR A 23 8.07 -1.80 -6.77
CA TYR A 23 7.23 -2.44 -5.76
C TYR A 23 6.36 -3.54 -6.39
N PRO A 24 6.24 -4.69 -5.72
CA PRO A 24 5.43 -5.79 -6.22
C PRO A 24 3.94 -5.48 -6.12
N SER A 25 3.19 -5.83 -7.15
CA SER A 25 1.73 -5.85 -7.12
C SER A 25 1.22 -7.12 -6.44
N GLY A 26 0.02 -7.05 -5.85
CA GLY A 26 -0.62 -8.20 -5.25
C GLY A 26 -1.69 -7.84 -4.24
N LYS A 27 -2.13 -8.84 -3.46
CA LYS A 27 -3.20 -8.66 -2.48
C LYS A 27 -2.70 -8.05 -1.19
N ILE A 28 -3.35 -7.00 -0.72
CA ILE A 28 -3.03 -6.35 0.56
C ILE A 28 -3.47 -7.25 1.71
N LEU A 29 -2.52 -7.71 2.52
CA LEU A 29 -2.79 -8.49 3.73
C LEU A 29 -2.79 -7.64 5.00
N LYS A 30 -1.94 -6.63 5.04
CA LYS A 30 -1.73 -5.80 6.23
C LYS A 30 -1.20 -4.43 5.83
N ILE A 31 -1.66 -3.40 6.54
CA ILE A 31 -1.13 -2.05 6.45
C ILE A 31 -0.85 -1.56 7.88
N THR A 32 0.35 -1.03 8.10
CA THR A 32 0.73 -0.42 9.39
C THR A 32 1.53 0.84 9.17
N THR A 33 1.39 1.79 10.08
CA THR A 33 2.22 3.00 10.13
C THR A 33 2.98 3.03 11.44
N ALA A 34 4.28 3.32 11.39
CA ALA A 34 5.12 3.44 12.56
C ALA A 34 6.11 4.60 12.40
N TRP A 35 6.47 5.23 13.51
CA TRP A 35 7.60 6.16 13.56
C TRP A 35 8.91 5.35 13.54
N ILE A 36 9.86 5.76 12.70
CA ILE A 36 11.16 5.10 12.54
C ILE A 36 12.26 6.06 12.99
N ASP A 37 12.75 5.85 14.21
CA ASP A 37 13.67 6.76 14.91
C ASP A 37 14.94 7.10 14.10
N TYR A 38 15.61 6.10 13.55
CA TYR A 38 16.89 6.29 12.85
C TYR A 38 16.76 7.01 11.49
N LEU A 39 15.55 7.05 10.93
CA LEU A 39 15.24 7.82 9.71
C LEU A 39 14.56 9.15 10.02
N ASN A 40 14.23 9.40 11.30
CA ASN A 40 13.47 10.56 11.75
C ASN A 40 12.20 10.80 10.90
N THR A 41 11.45 9.72 10.62
CA THR A 41 10.32 9.78 9.69
C THR A 41 9.26 8.73 10.02
N TYR A 42 8.00 9.01 9.70
CA TYR A 42 6.97 7.97 9.67
C TYR A 42 7.16 7.06 8.46
N GLN A 43 6.81 5.79 8.60
CA GLN A 43 6.87 4.81 7.53
C GLN A 43 5.52 4.09 7.40
N LEU A 44 5.01 4.04 6.16
CA LEU A 44 3.90 3.17 5.76
C LEU A 44 4.48 1.82 5.35
N SER A 45 3.99 0.76 5.97
CA SER A 45 4.36 -0.62 5.71
C SER A 45 3.16 -1.37 5.19
N ILE A 46 3.26 -1.95 4.00
CA ILE A 46 2.20 -2.71 3.33
C ILE A 46 2.71 -4.13 3.06
N THR A 47 2.05 -5.13 3.63
CA THR A 47 2.33 -6.55 3.32
C THR A 47 1.46 -6.97 2.14
N ILE A 48 2.10 -7.38 1.06
CA ILE A 48 1.49 -7.80 -0.20
C ILE A 48 1.69 -9.30 -0.37
N GLN A 49 0.63 -10.03 -0.70
CA GLN A 49 0.69 -11.44 -1.12
C GLN A 49 0.74 -11.51 -2.64
N GLN A 50 1.77 -12.17 -3.15
CA GLN A 50 1.91 -12.49 -4.57
C GLN A 50 1.33 -13.87 -4.88
N THR A 51 1.12 -14.16 -6.16
CA THR A 51 0.41 -15.35 -6.66
C THR A 51 0.99 -16.69 -6.17
N GLU A 52 2.28 -16.73 -5.84
CA GLU A 52 2.99 -17.93 -5.35
C GLU A 52 2.92 -18.11 -3.81
N GLN A 53 1.99 -17.42 -3.14
CA GLN A 53 1.86 -17.36 -1.67
C GLN A 53 3.03 -16.72 -0.93
N GLU A 54 4.06 -16.24 -1.64
CA GLU A 54 5.11 -15.43 -1.06
C GLU A 54 4.56 -14.03 -0.70
N SER A 55 4.85 -13.59 0.53
CA SER A 55 4.45 -12.27 1.01
C SER A 55 5.65 -11.34 1.05
N THR A 56 5.52 -10.15 0.47
CA THR A 56 6.56 -9.12 0.47
C THR A 56 6.11 -7.93 1.29
N LEU A 57 7.05 -7.33 2.03
CA LEU A 57 6.81 -6.11 2.79
C LEU A 57 7.31 -4.90 1.98
N VAL A 58 6.38 -4.06 1.54
CA VAL A 58 6.66 -2.76 0.92
C VAL A 58 6.75 -1.70 2.01
N ARG A 59 7.83 -0.92 2.00
CA ARG A 59 8.11 0.12 2.99
C ARG A 59 8.26 1.47 2.30
N ILE A 60 7.43 2.42 2.70
CA ILE A 60 7.35 3.74 2.08
C ILE A 60 7.58 4.78 3.17
N PRO A 61 8.71 5.53 3.14
CA PRO A 61 8.89 6.65 4.04
C PRO A 61 7.87 7.73 3.70
N LEU A 62 7.27 8.31 4.73
CA LEU A 62 6.27 9.37 4.63
C LEU A 62 6.93 10.69 4.99
N GLU A 63 6.61 11.76 4.29
CA GLU A 63 7.12 13.09 4.62
C GLU A 63 6.63 13.48 6.02
N TYR A 64 7.57 13.83 6.89
CA TYR A 64 7.27 14.48 8.16
C TYR A 64 7.17 15.99 7.90
N ASP A 65 5.96 16.52 7.99
CA ASP A 65 5.76 17.96 8.12
C ASP A 65 5.59 18.29 9.60
N SER A 66 6.10 19.46 10.02
CA SER A 66 6.08 19.93 11.41
C SER A 66 4.69 20.28 11.95
N GLU A 67 3.64 20.13 11.13
CA GLU A 67 2.27 20.37 11.55
C GLU A 67 1.67 19.10 12.19
N ASP A 68 1.31 19.24 13.47
CA ASP A 68 1.03 18.21 14.48
C ASP A 68 0.05 17.06 14.12
N TYR A 69 -0.57 17.04 12.93
CA TYR A 69 -1.66 16.12 12.62
C TYR A 69 -1.68 15.55 11.20
N TYR A 70 -0.70 15.87 10.34
CA TYR A 70 -0.71 15.42 8.95
C TYR A 70 0.49 14.55 8.61
N ILE A 71 0.23 13.25 8.47
CA ILE A 71 1.10 12.40 7.65
C ILE A 71 0.80 12.78 6.19
N LYS A 72 1.72 13.50 5.56
CA LYS A 72 1.61 13.80 4.14
C LYS A 72 1.92 12.52 3.37
N LEU A 73 0.85 11.84 2.95
CA LEU A 73 0.95 10.81 1.93
C LEU A 73 1.61 11.44 0.70
N LEU A 74 2.52 10.68 0.08
CA LEU A 74 3.36 11.13 -1.04
C LEU A 74 2.58 12.00 -2.03
N ARG A 75 3.20 13.05 -2.56
CA ARG A 75 2.58 13.82 -3.66
C ARG A 75 2.27 12.88 -4.83
N GLY A 76 0.99 12.67 -5.11
CA GLY A 76 0.51 11.78 -6.17
C GLY A 76 -0.24 10.56 -5.63
N SER A 77 -0.48 9.59 -6.49
CA SER A 77 -1.10 8.32 -6.12
C SER A 77 -0.02 7.24 -5.90
N LEU A 78 -0.18 6.44 -4.83
CA LEU A 78 0.66 5.27 -4.55
C LEU A 78 0.51 4.16 -5.61
N GLY A 79 -0.68 4.07 -6.20
CA GLY A 79 -1.06 2.97 -7.07
C GLY A 79 -2.57 2.92 -7.29
N VAL A 80 -3.00 1.88 -7.98
CA VAL A 80 -4.40 1.57 -8.26
C VAL A 80 -4.82 0.37 -7.40
N LEU A 81 -6.04 0.43 -6.86
CA LEU A 81 -6.65 -0.65 -6.11
C LEU A 81 -7.72 -1.33 -6.95
N PHE A 82 -7.82 -2.65 -6.83
CA PHE A 82 -8.77 -3.48 -7.52
C PHE A 82 -9.50 -4.39 -6.53
N ASP A 83 -10.75 -4.72 -6.86
CA ASP A 83 -11.58 -5.56 -6.01
C ASP A 83 -11.31 -7.05 -6.25
N SER A 84 -10.82 -7.38 -7.43
CA SER A 84 -10.53 -8.75 -7.88
C SER A 84 -9.11 -8.88 -8.43
N LYS A 85 -8.64 -10.12 -8.56
CA LYS A 85 -7.32 -10.39 -9.16
C LYS A 85 -7.38 -10.17 -10.66
N GLU A 86 -8.50 -10.53 -11.26
CA GLU A 86 -8.79 -10.45 -12.67
C GLU A 86 -8.66 -9.00 -13.18
N GLU A 87 -9.21 -8.03 -12.44
CA GLU A 87 -9.04 -6.60 -12.74
C GLU A 87 -7.57 -6.14 -12.73
N LEU A 88 -6.77 -6.64 -11.76
CA LEU A 88 -5.34 -6.35 -11.71
C LEU A 88 -4.61 -6.96 -12.92
N ASP A 89 -4.92 -8.21 -13.25
CA ASP A 89 -4.31 -8.94 -14.36
C ASP A 89 -4.65 -8.26 -15.71
N GLU A 90 -5.89 -7.78 -15.90
CA GLU A 90 -6.30 -7.00 -17.08
C GLU A 90 -5.49 -5.70 -17.23
N GLU A 91 -5.32 -4.95 -16.14
CA GLU A 91 -4.52 -3.71 -16.16
C GLU A 91 -3.05 -3.99 -16.52
N LEU A 92 -2.45 -5.04 -15.94
CA LEU A 92 -1.07 -5.43 -16.22
C LEU A 92 -0.83 -5.80 -17.69
N VAL A 93 -1.82 -6.45 -18.32
CA VAL A 93 -1.79 -6.78 -19.75
C VAL A 93 -1.95 -5.52 -20.60
N SER A 94 -2.80 -4.57 -20.21
CA SER A 94 -3.03 -3.34 -20.98
C SER A 94 -1.81 -2.40 -21.05
N GLN A 95 -0.87 -2.52 -20.10
CA GLN A 95 0.35 -1.70 -20.04
C GLN A 95 1.52 -2.26 -20.86
N HIS A 96 1.35 -3.41 -21.53
CA HIS A 96 2.32 -4.05 -22.42
C HIS A 96 1.86 -3.99 -23.89
#